data_AF-A0A1M6T658-F1
#
_entry.id   AF-A0A1M6T658-F1
#
_cell.length_a   1.000
_cell.length_b   1.000
_cell.length_c   1.000
_cell.angle_alpha   90.00
_cell.angle_beta   90.00
_cell.angle_gamma   90.00
#
_symmetry.space_group_name_H-M   'P 1'
#
loop_
_entity.id
_entity.type
_entity.pdbx_description
1 polymer ?
#
loop_
_entity_poly.entity_id
_entity_poly.type
_entity_poly.pdbx_seq_one_letter_code
_entity_poly.pdbx_strand_id
1 'polypeptide(L)'
;MGELKRQVDTDYVYFAEVELLLNHGVGYPELIPQLREKVYREGLEESPYVKKADRKLIQSVHRYIELLETSDEPIDDKEDEPINKWWWHLHKIAKGRYPSLTLPEYLREIYRKRRKYWRQKGRLTHPHSMDYTNHTWRV
;
A
#
# COMPACT_ATOMS: atom_id res chain seq x y z
N MET A 1 7.12 -35.55 -26.75
CA MET A 1 7.94 -34.41 -26.28
C MET A 1 7.03 -33.19 -26.25
N GLY A 2 6.21 -33.08 -25.21
CA GLY A 2 5.27 -31.95 -25.06
C GLY A 2 6.02 -30.78 -24.44
N GLU A 3 5.94 -29.60 -25.07
CA GLU A 3 6.53 -28.37 -24.58
C GLU A 3 6.13 -28.13 -23.12
N LEU A 4 7.12 -28.24 -22.23
CA LEU A 4 7.02 -27.82 -20.85
C LEU A 4 7.05 -26.27 -20.83
N LYS A 5 6.01 -25.62 -21.38
CA LYS A 5 5.75 -24.21 -21.07
C LYS A 5 5.46 -24.17 -19.57
N ARG A 6 6.49 -23.85 -18.77
CA ARG A 6 6.33 -23.45 -17.38
C ARG A 6 5.41 -22.22 -17.39
N GLN A 7 4.12 -22.46 -17.24
CA GLN A 7 3.19 -21.42 -16.88
C GLN A 7 3.62 -20.98 -15.47
N VAL A 8 4.28 -19.83 -15.39
CA VAL A 8 4.62 -19.27 -14.08
C VAL A 8 3.30 -18.81 -13.47
N ASP A 9 2.96 -19.33 -12.30
CA ASP A 9 1.70 -19.02 -11.66
C ASP A 9 1.66 -17.54 -11.26
N THR A 10 0.61 -16.83 -11.69
CA THR A 10 0.45 -15.38 -11.53
C THR A 10 0.55 -14.95 -10.05
N ASP A 11 0.09 -15.80 -9.13
CA ASP A 11 0.19 -15.57 -7.69
C ASP A 11 1.65 -15.49 -7.20
N TYR A 12 2.51 -16.36 -7.70
CA TYR A 12 3.93 -16.36 -7.39
C TYR A 12 4.64 -15.16 -8.01
N VAL A 13 4.29 -14.77 -9.24
CA VAL A 13 4.85 -13.56 -9.88
C VAL A 13 4.50 -12.33 -9.04
N TYR A 14 3.23 -12.17 -8.67
CA TYR A 14 2.81 -11.07 -7.81
C TYR A 14 3.57 -11.05 -6.48
N PHE A 15 3.71 -12.22 -5.84
CA PHE A 15 4.49 -12.35 -4.61
C PHE A 15 5.96 -11.95 -4.80
N ALA A 16 6.61 -12.44 -5.86
CA ALA A 16 8.01 -12.16 -6.15
C ALA A 16 8.25 -10.66 -6.38
N GLU A 17 7.39 -9.97 -7.14
CA GLU A 17 7.51 -8.53 -7.38
C GLU A 17 7.36 -7.71 -6.10
N VAL A 18 6.38 -8.05 -5.24
CA VAL A 18 6.24 -7.40 -3.93
C VAL A 18 7.48 -7.64 -3.05
N GLU A 19 8.06 -8.83 -3.06
CA GLU A 19 9.29 -9.14 -2.31
C GLU A 19 10.50 -8.37 -2.84
N LEU A 20 10.71 -8.35 -4.17
CA LEU A 20 11.79 -7.62 -4.82
C LEU A 20 11.71 -6.13 -4.48
N LEU A 21 10.54 -5.53 -4.66
CA LEU A 21 10.37 -4.10 -4.43
C LEU A 21 10.56 -3.73 -2.96
N LEU A 22 9.93 -4.46 -2.04
CA LEU A 22 9.89 -4.07 -0.63
C LEU A 22 11.10 -4.54 0.19
N ASN A 23 11.81 -5.60 -0.21
CA ASN A 23 13.04 -6.00 0.48
C ASN A 23 14.28 -5.43 -0.18
N HIS A 24 14.32 -5.46 -1.50
CA HIS A 24 15.53 -5.18 -2.26
C HIS A 24 15.53 -3.79 -2.89
N GLY A 25 14.37 -3.10 -2.93
CA GLY A 25 14.25 -1.79 -3.57
C GLY A 25 14.42 -1.88 -5.09
N VAL A 26 14.23 -3.05 -5.66
CA VAL A 26 14.36 -3.33 -7.09
C VAL A 26 13.01 -3.77 -7.62
N GLY A 27 12.60 -3.23 -8.75
CA GLY A 27 11.33 -3.56 -9.39
C GLY A 27 10.56 -2.32 -9.78
N TYR A 28 9.34 -2.55 -10.26
CA TYR A 28 8.49 -1.54 -10.88
C TYR A 28 7.23 -1.38 -10.03
N PRO A 29 7.15 -0.35 -9.16
CA PRO A 29 5.98 -0.10 -8.33
C PRO A 29 4.64 -0.15 -9.08
N GLU A 30 4.61 0.31 -10.33
CA GLU A 30 3.46 0.34 -11.23
C GLU A 30 2.91 -1.02 -11.63
N LEU A 31 3.73 -2.06 -11.54
CA LEU A 31 3.29 -3.42 -11.82
C LEU A 31 2.47 -4.01 -10.67
N ILE A 32 2.63 -3.50 -9.44
CA ILE A 32 1.99 -4.10 -8.26
C ILE A 32 0.45 -4.08 -8.36
N PRO A 33 -0.23 -2.95 -8.65
CA PRO A 33 -1.68 -2.94 -8.83
C PRO A 33 -2.14 -3.76 -10.04
N GLN A 34 -1.36 -3.77 -11.12
CA GLN A 34 -1.69 -4.50 -12.35
C GLN A 34 -1.62 -6.02 -12.15
N LEU A 35 -0.59 -6.50 -11.46
CA LEU A 35 -0.45 -7.91 -11.09
C LEU A 35 -1.54 -8.33 -10.11
N ARG A 36 -1.90 -7.48 -9.14
CA ARG A 36 -2.99 -7.78 -8.21
C ARG A 36 -4.36 -7.82 -8.90
N GLU A 37 -4.58 -6.99 -9.92
CA GLU A 37 -5.76 -7.05 -10.79
C GLU A 37 -5.80 -8.35 -11.60
N LYS A 38 -4.64 -8.85 -12.06
CA LYS A 38 -4.56 -10.13 -12.76
C LYS A 38 -4.87 -11.31 -11.83
N VAL A 39 -4.33 -11.30 -10.61
CA VAL A 39 -4.67 -12.24 -9.53
C VAL A 39 -6.17 -12.29 -9.28
N TYR A 40 -6.83 -11.12 -9.22
CA TYR A 40 -8.27 -11.02 -9.03
C TYR A 40 -9.04 -11.65 -10.21
N ARG A 41 -8.69 -11.30 -11.45
CA ARG A 41 -9.32 -11.83 -12.67
C ARG A 41 -9.17 -13.35 -12.81
N GLU A 42 -8.07 -13.91 -12.31
CA GLU A 42 -7.81 -15.35 -12.33
C GLU A 42 -8.38 -16.09 -11.10
N GLY A 43 -8.99 -15.40 -10.14
CA GLY A 43 -9.59 -16.01 -8.96
C GLY A 43 -8.58 -16.58 -7.96
N LEU A 44 -7.34 -16.08 -7.96
CA LEU A 44 -6.22 -16.62 -7.17
C LEU A 44 -6.10 -16.02 -5.76
N GLU A 45 -7.13 -15.31 -5.29
CA GLU A 45 -7.07 -14.51 -4.05
C GLU A 45 -6.83 -15.34 -2.78
N GLU A 46 -7.21 -16.61 -2.81
CA GLU A 46 -7.02 -17.55 -1.70
C GLU A 46 -5.60 -18.13 -1.63
N SER A 47 -4.76 -17.88 -2.65
CA SER A 47 -3.37 -18.35 -2.67
C SER A 47 -2.59 -17.85 -1.43
N PRO A 48 -1.82 -18.73 -0.77
CA PRO A 48 -0.96 -18.32 0.34
C PRO A 48 0.09 -17.28 -0.08
N TYR A 49 0.54 -17.32 -1.34
CA TYR A 49 1.48 -16.33 -1.89
C TYR A 49 0.82 -14.96 -2.03
N VAL A 50 -0.39 -14.88 -2.58
CA VAL A 50 -1.17 -13.63 -2.69
C VAL A 50 -1.42 -13.04 -1.32
N LYS A 51 -1.95 -13.82 -0.37
CA LYS A 51 -2.23 -13.32 0.97
C LYS A 51 -0.96 -12.85 1.69
N LYS A 52 0.19 -13.50 1.45
CA LYS A 52 1.48 -13.07 2.00
C LYS A 52 1.93 -11.74 1.39
N ALA A 53 1.84 -11.59 0.07
CA ALA A 53 2.16 -10.38 -0.66
C ALA A 53 1.26 -9.21 -0.23
N ASP A 54 -0.06 -9.42 -0.19
CA ASP A 54 -1.06 -8.43 0.22
C ASP A 54 -0.78 -7.91 1.65
N ARG A 55 -0.49 -8.83 2.59
CA ARG A 55 -0.11 -8.44 3.96
C ARG A 55 1.13 -7.56 3.96
N LYS A 56 2.16 -7.93 3.20
CA LYS A 56 3.42 -7.21 3.15
C LYS A 56 3.28 -5.84 2.50
N LEU A 57 2.50 -5.74 1.44
CA LEU A 57 2.18 -4.49 0.77
C LEU A 57 1.47 -3.52 1.73
N ILE A 58 0.41 -3.96 2.42
CA ILE A 58 -0.29 -3.12 3.40
C ILE A 58 0.60 -2.78 4.60
N GLN A 59 1.43 -3.71 5.06
CA GLN A 59 2.41 -3.45 6.11
C GLN A 59 3.42 -2.38 5.69
N SER A 60 3.84 -2.32 4.44
CA SER A 60 4.89 -1.40 3.98
C SER A 60 4.37 -0.31 3.05
N VAL A 61 3.05 -0.07 3.03
CA VAL A 61 2.40 0.81 2.05
C VAL A 61 2.99 2.20 1.98
N HIS A 62 3.48 2.75 3.10
CA HIS A 62 4.13 4.06 3.11
C HIS A 62 5.47 4.07 2.39
N ARG A 63 6.29 3.04 2.59
CA ARG A 63 7.54 2.87 1.85
C ARG A 63 7.25 2.66 0.37
N TYR A 64 6.17 1.94 0.04
CA TYR A 64 5.73 1.78 -1.34
C TYR A 64 5.31 3.12 -1.98
N ILE A 65 4.55 3.96 -1.28
CA ILE A 65 4.22 5.31 -1.76
C ILE A 65 5.46 6.21 -1.86
N GLU A 66 6.38 6.17 -0.90
CA GLU A 66 7.65 6.91 -0.98
C GLU A 66 8.45 6.53 -2.23
N LEU A 67 8.48 5.23 -2.59
CA LEU A 67 9.11 4.77 -3.83
C LEU A 67 8.41 5.31 -5.09
N LEU A 68 7.08 5.36 -5.08
CA LEU A 68 6.27 5.91 -6.17
C LEU A 68 6.44 7.43 -6.35
N GLU A 69 6.49 8.18 -5.25
CA GLU A 69 6.70 9.62 -5.30
C GLU A 69 8.10 9.99 -5.81
N THR A 70 9.05 9.05 -5.74
CA THR A 70 10.40 9.21 -6.29
C THR A 70 10.59 8.63 -7.70
N SER A 71 9.59 7.92 -8.27
CA SER A 71 9.68 7.41 -9.63
C SER A 71 9.28 8.47 -10.66
N ASP A 72 9.81 8.34 -11.88
CA ASP A 72 9.52 9.26 -12.99
C ASP A 72 8.02 9.29 -13.38
N GLU A 73 7.29 8.22 -13.08
CA GLU A 73 5.84 8.13 -13.23
C GLU A 73 5.17 7.99 -11.85
N PRO A 74 4.74 9.09 -11.20
CA PRO A 74 3.97 9.01 -9.97
C PRO A 74 2.61 8.37 -10.25
N ILE A 75 2.25 7.37 -9.47
CA ILE A 75 0.98 6.64 -9.63
C ILE A 75 0.00 7.10 -8.59
N ASP A 76 -1.08 7.75 -9.00
CA ASP A 76 -2.16 8.10 -8.09
C ASP A 76 -3.18 6.96 -7.91
N ASP A 77 -4.06 7.13 -6.92
CA ASP A 77 -5.23 6.27 -6.79
C ASP A 77 -6.13 6.39 -8.04
N LYS A 78 -6.65 5.26 -8.53
CA LYS A 78 -7.62 5.24 -9.64
C LYS A 78 -9.03 5.42 -9.10
N GLU A 79 -9.52 6.65 -9.11
CA GLU A 79 -10.83 7.03 -8.57
C GLU A 79 -12.03 6.40 -9.33
N ASP A 80 -11.81 5.98 -10.57
CA ASP A 80 -12.78 5.25 -11.41
C ASP A 80 -12.88 3.76 -11.07
N GLU A 81 -11.89 3.19 -10.36
CA GLU A 81 -11.92 1.79 -9.95
C GLU A 81 -12.77 1.58 -8.67
N PRO A 82 -13.58 0.51 -8.61
CA PRO A 82 -14.40 0.18 -7.45
C PRO A 82 -13.64 0.15 -6.11
N ILE A 83 -14.28 0.65 -5.04
CA ILE A 83 -13.71 0.72 -3.68
C ILE A 83 -13.50 -0.65 -3.01
N ASN A 84 -13.84 -1.77 -3.64
CA ASN A 84 -13.47 -3.11 -3.17
C ASN A 84 -12.15 -3.59 -3.79
N LYS A 85 -11.70 -2.99 -4.90
CA LYS A 85 -10.40 -3.22 -5.51
C LYS A 85 -9.32 -2.35 -4.88
N TRP A 86 -9.06 -2.62 -3.60
CA TRP A 86 -8.20 -1.80 -2.74
C TRP A 86 -6.78 -1.55 -3.28
N TRP A 87 -6.27 -2.42 -4.15
CA TRP A 87 -4.94 -2.29 -4.78
C TRP A 87 -4.83 -1.08 -5.73
N TRP A 88 -5.95 -0.51 -6.16
CA TRP A 88 -6.00 0.75 -6.91
C TRP A 88 -6.08 2.00 -6.02
N HIS A 89 -6.13 1.83 -4.71
CA HIS A 89 -6.37 2.90 -3.72
C HIS A 89 -5.29 2.95 -2.63
N LEU A 90 -4.04 2.66 -3.01
CA LEU A 90 -2.91 2.53 -2.08
C LEU A 90 -2.54 3.85 -1.39
N HIS A 91 -2.76 5.02 -2.01
CA HIS A 91 -2.56 6.32 -1.37
C HIS A 91 -3.58 6.56 -0.26
N LYS A 92 -4.87 6.28 -0.49
CA LYS A 92 -5.90 6.32 0.57
C LYS A 92 -5.58 5.37 1.71
N ILE A 93 -4.99 4.21 1.42
CA ILE A 93 -4.55 3.26 2.45
C ILE A 93 -3.37 3.86 3.23
N ALA A 94 -2.32 4.33 2.57
CA ALA A 94 -1.19 4.99 3.23
C ALA A 94 -1.66 6.17 4.08
N LYS A 95 -2.51 7.05 3.55
CA LYS A 95 -3.04 8.22 4.28
C LYS A 95 -4.05 7.86 5.38
N GLY A 96 -4.40 6.58 5.54
CA GLY A 96 -5.35 6.15 6.57
C GLY A 96 -6.78 6.65 6.32
N ARG A 97 -7.16 6.88 5.06
CA ARG A 97 -8.48 7.37 4.62
C ARG A 97 -9.35 6.28 4.00
N TYR A 98 -8.77 5.14 3.65
CA TYR A 98 -9.49 4.00 3.09
C TYR A 98 -10.53 3.38 4.06
N PRO A 99 -11.75 3.03 3.60
CA PRO A 99 -12.77 2.41 4.46
C PRO A 99 -12.34 1.01 4.94
N SER A 100 -12.03 0.83 6.22
CA SER A 100 -11.45 -0.44 6.70
C SER A 100 -12.33 -1.69 6.50
N LEU A 101 -13.66 -1.52 6.39
CA LEU A 101 -14.58 -2.64 6.19
C LEU A 101 -14.63 -3.12 4.73
N THR A 102 -14.13 -2.34 3.77
CA THR A 102 -14.05 -2.77 2.36
C THR A 102 -12.78 -3.55 2.07
N LEU A 103 -11.82 -3.60 2.99
CA LEU A 103 -10.66 -4.49 2.90
C LEU A 103 -11.07 -5.95 3.22
N PRO A 104 -10.40 -6.93 2.60
CA PRO A 104 -10.43 -8.33 3.04
C PRO A 104 -10.13 -8.47 4.54
N GLU A 105 -10.83 -9.36 5.25
CA GLU A 105 -10.74 -9.51 6.72
C GLU A 105 -9.28 -9.64 7.20
N TYR A 106 -8.48 -10.45 6.51
CA TYR A 106 -7.07 -10.70 6.86
C TYR A 106 -6.14 -9.48 6.71
N LEU A 107 -6.61 -8.38 6.10
CA LEU A 107 -5.88 -7.12 5.97
C LEU A 107 -6.40 -6.03 6.92
N ARG A 108 -7.62 -6.15 7.44
CA ARG A 108 -8.27 -5.11 8.25
C ARG A 108 -7.47 -4.77 9.50
N GLU A 109 -7.01 -5.79 10.22
CA GLU A 109 -6.26 -5.60 11.46
C GLU A 109 -4.91 -4.92 11.20
N ILE A 110 -4.21 -5.33 10.14
CA ILE A 110 -2.92 -4.76 9.72
C ILE A 110 -3.11 -3.27 9.39
N TYR A 111 -4.12 -2.96 8.60
CA TYR A 111 -4.45 -1.59 8.23
C TYR A 111 -4.77 -0.72 9.46
N ARG A 112 -5.61 -1.23 10.39
CA ARG A 112 -5.97 -0.51 11.63
C ARG A 112 -4.74 -0.21 12.49
N LYS A 113 -3.83 -1.19 12.66
CA LYS A 113 -2.57 -1.00 13.40
C LYS A 113 -1.70 0.07 12.75
N ARG A 114 -1.53 0.02 11.43
CA ARG A 114 -0.76 1.03 10.67
C ARG A 114 -1.36 2.42 10.77
N ARG A 115 -2.67 2.55 10.59
CA ARG A 115 -3.39 3.82 10.73
C ARG A 115 -3.17 4.46 12.11
N LYS A 116 -3.14 3.67 13.19
CA LYS A 116 -2.84 4.15 14.54
C LYS A 116 -1.38 4.64 14.67
N TYR A 117 -0.42 3.87 14.16
CA TYR A 117 1.00 4.23 14.20
C TYR A 117 1.26 5.60 13.54
N TRP A 118 0.73 5.84 12.34
CA TRP A 118 0.98 7.09 11.62
C TRP A 118 0.26 8.29 12.19
N ARG A 119 -0.94 8.12 12.77
CA ARG A 119 -1.58 9.18 13.57
C ARG A 119 -0.73 9.60 14.76
N GLN A 120 -0.04 8.65 15.41
CA GLN A 120 0.84 8.94 16.53
C GLN A 120 2.14 9.61 16.05
N LYS A 121 2.76 9.10 14.99
CA LYS A 121 3.98 9.70 14.41
C LYS A 121 3.75 11.13 13.95
N GLY A 122 2.63 11.43 13.27
CA GLY A 122 2.29 12.79 12.85
C GLY A 122 2.10 13.78 14.00
N ARG A 123 1.61 13.32 15.16
CA ARG A 123 1.53 14.15 16.39
C ARG A 123 2.90 14.42 17.01
N LEU A 124 3.88 13.53 16.81
CA LEU A 124 5.23 13.68 17.32
C LEU A 124 6.10 14.55 16.40
N THR A 125 5.87 14.55 15.09
CA THR A 125 6.65 15.33 14.11
C THR A 125 6.14 16.74 13.90
N HIS A 126 4.91 17.05 14.32
CA HIS A 126 4.37 18.42 14.42
C HIS A 126 3.91 18.65 15.85
N PRO A 127 4.84 18.92 16.81
CA PRO A 127 4.43 19.45 18.09
C PRO A 127 3.74 20.79 17.79
N HIS A 128 2.54 20.93 18.33
CA HIS A 128 1.73 22.14 18.33
C HIS A 128 2.63 23.38 18.29
N SER A 129 2.53 24.18 17.22
CA SER A 129 3.14 25.51 17.18
C SER A 129 2.74 26.21 18.47
N MET A 130 3.71 26.49 19.34
CA MET A 130 3.49 27.31 20.51
C MET A 130 2.86 28.62 20.04
N ASP A 131 1.62 28.86 20.47
CA ASP A 131 0.97 30.14 20.34
C ASP A 131 1.83 31.18 21.09
N TYR A 132 2.63 31.95 20.34
CA TYR A 132 3.21 33.18 20.85
C TYR A 132 2.08 34.21 20.96
N THR A 133 1.33 34.17 22.06
CA THR A 133 0.44 35.27 22.43
C THR A 133 1.29 36.44 22.90
N ASN A 134 1.34 37.46 22.04
CA ASN A 134 1.91 38.79 22.28
C ASN A 134 1.56 39.31 23.68
N HIS A 135 2.55 39.40 24.56
CA HIS A 135 2.46 40.24 25.75
C HIS A 135 2.87 41.65 25.37
N THR A 136 1.85 42.50 25.21
CA THR A 136 1.95 43.95 24.99
C THR A 136 2.67 44.62 26.17
N TRP A 137 3.64 45.47 25.84
CA TRP A 137 4.39 46.34 26.73
C TRP A 137 3.48 47.15 27.67
N ARG A 138 3.76 47.12 28.98
CA ARG A 138 3.28 48.14 29.91
C ARG A 138 4.22 49.34 29.84
N VAL A 139 3.60 50.50 29.64
CA VAL A 139 4.15 51.86 29.73
C VAL A 139 4.48 52.20 31.19
#